data_AF-A0A844ZFK6-F1
#
_entry.id   AF-A0A844ZFK6-F1
#
_cell.length_a   1.000
_cell.length_b   1.000
_cell.length_c   1.000
_cell.angle_alpha   90.00
_cell.angle_beta   90.00
_cell.angle_gamma   90.00
#
_symmetry.space_group_name_H-M   'P 1'
#
loop_
_entity.id
_entity.type
_entity.pdbx_description
1 polymer ?
#
loop_
_entity_poly.entity_id
_entity_poly.type
_entity_poly.pdbx_seq_one_letter_code
_entity_poly.pdbx_strand_id
1 'polypeptide(L)'
;MVAATRSNTQTRLLAAAEKILVEKGLTGLSVRKVGEQAGVNATLVTYHFKSISNLLEELCQINLDPILARWSQIGGAGNASQDFDDILEIWLEALLLPSAITAEGRALVVLDEIIAHGEGSLRQSVLEPMEQFSERLRSALAPFCPHLHQDELRARVRFISGAALGPPPRGDGSPLAGVGNPLDDLDCLLNFARAALRG
;
A
#
# COMPACT_ATOMS: atom_id res chain seq x y z
N MET A 1 17.66 9.12 12.20
CA MET A 1 17.08 8.31 13.28
C MET A 1 17.48 6.87 13.05
N VAL A 2 18.11 6.22 14.02
CA VAL A 2 18.53 4.82 13.94
C VAL A 2 17.28 3.94 13.97
N ALA A 3 16.98 3.22 12.89
CA ALA A 3 15.99 2.15 12.93
C ALA A 3 16.47 1.12 13.95
N ALA A 4 15.75 0.97 15.06
CA ALA A 4 16.09 -0.04 16.06
C ALA A 4 16.05 -1.42 15.40
N THR A 5 17.15 -2.17 15.46
CA THR A 5 17.21 -3.53 14.92
C THR A 5 16.17 -4.40 15.66
N ARG A 6 15.12 -4.82 14.95
CA ARG A 6 14.09 -5.71 15.50
C ARG A 6 14.69 -7.06 15.89
N SER A 7 14.16 -7.67 16.93
CA SER A 7 14.53 -9.05 17.27
C SER A 7 14.00 -10.02 16.21
N ASN A 8 14.69 -11.16 16.04
CA ASN A 8 14.25 -12.22 15.12
C ASN A 8 12.81 -12.67 15.41
N THR A 9 12.42 -12.72 16.69
CA THR A 9 11.05 -13.07 17.12
C THR A 9 10.02 -12.03 16.67
N GLN A 10 10.29 -10.73 16.82
CA GLN A 10 9.39 -9.68 16.35
C GLN A 10 9.17 -9.78 14.83
N THR A 11 10.24 -9.96 14.06
CA THR A 11 10.15 -10.11 12.60
C THR A 11 9.31 -11.33 12.22
N ARG A 12 9.49 -12.48 12.89
CA ARG A 12 8.67 -13.68 12.65
C ARG A 12 7.18 -13.47 12.96
N LEU A 13 6.87 -12.74 14.02
CA LEU A 13 5.49 -12.44 14.41
C LEU A 13 4.83 -11.49 13.40
N LEU A 14 5.54 -10.46 12.93
CA LEU A 14 5.07 -9.56 11.88
C LEU A 14 4.85 -10.31 10.55
N ALA A 15 5.80 -11.17 10.15
CA ALA A 15 5.68 -12.00 8.95
C ALA A 15 4.45 -12.91 8.99
N ALA A 16 4.23 -13.53 10.13
CA ALA A 16 3.08 -14.40 10.35
C ALA A 16 1.76 -13.63 10.28
N ALA A 17 1.70 -12.43 10.86
CA ALA A 17 0.52 -11.58 10.79
C ALA A 17 0.24 -11.09 9.35
N GLU A 18 1.27 -10.65 8.64
CA GLU A 18 1.16 -10.23 7.23
C GLU A 18 0.63 -11.37 6.35
N LYS A 19 1.17 -12.57 6.51
CA LYS A 19 0.69 -13.76 5.80
C LYS A 19 -0.77 -14.08 6.10
N ILE A 20 -1.19 -14.00 7.37
CA ILE A 20 -2.59 -14.22 7.75
C ILE A 20 -3.50 -13.16 7.13
N LEU A 21 -3.08 -11.87 7.12
CA LEU A 21 -3.86 -10.80 6.52
C LEU A 21 -4.08 -11.04 5.02
N VAL A 22 -3.02 -11.37 4.29
CA VAL A 22 -3.10 -11.60 2.84
C VAL A 22 -3.97 -12.82 2.52
N GLU A 23 -3.85 -13.91 3.27
CA GLU A 23 -4.56 -15.17 2.98
C GLU A 23 -6.01 -15.21 3.51
N LYS A 24 -6.25 -14.60 4.68
CA LYS A 24 -7.47 -14.82 5.48
C LYS A 24 -8.15 -13.53 5.93
N GLY A 25 -7.59 -12.38 5.56
CA GLY A 25 -8.07 -11.07 5.96
C GLY A 25 -7.90 -10.79 7.46
N LEU A 26 -8.38 -9.63 7.88
CA LEU A 26 -8.26 -9.13 9.25
C LEU A 26 -9.03 -10.00 10.26
N THR A 27 -10.20 -10.52 9.86
CA THR A 27 -10.99 -11.46 10.68
C THR A 27 -10.27 -12.77 10.96
N GLY A 28 -9.31 -13.13 10.10
CA GLY A 28 -8.44 -14.27 10.25
C GLY A 28 -7.44 -14.14 11.41
N LEU A 29 -7.26 -12.94 11.97
CA LEU A 29 -6.12 -12.61 12.81
C LEU A 29 -6.41 -12.73 14.32
N SER A 30 -5.50 -13.34 15.07
CA SER A 30 -5.57 -13.40 16.54
C SER A 30 -4.20 -13.68 17.13
N VAL A 31 -3.98 -13.33 18.40
CA VAL A 31 -2.72 -13.62 19.13
C VAL A 31 -2.31 -15.09 18.99
N ARG A 32 -3.28 -16.00 19.14
CA ARG A 32 -3.05 -17.44 19.03
C ARG A 32 -2.62 -17.84 17.62
N LYS A 33 -3.38 -17.43 16.60
CA LYS A 33 -3.09 -17.77 15.20
C LYS A 33 -1.76 -17.20 14.73
N VAL A 34 -1.41 -15.98 15.15
CA VAL A 34 -0.10 -15.37 14.85
C VAL A 34 1.02 -16.18 15.50
N GLY A 35 0.89 -16.58 16.77
CA GLY A 35 1.88 -17.44 17.43
C GLY A 35 2.05 -18.79 16.73
N GLU A 36 0.94 -19.45 16.41
CA GLU A 36 0.92 -20.72 15.65
C GLU A 36 1.59 -20.59 14.28
N GLN A 37 1.20 -19.58 13.50
CA GLN A 37 1.75 -19.30 12.16
C GLN A 37 3.24 -18.92 12.21
N ALA A 38 3.65 -18.19 13.24
CA ALA A 38 5.05 -17.83 13.45
C ALA A 38 5.89 -19.00 13.97
N GLY A 39 5.28 -20.08 14.47
CA GLY A 39 5.97 -21.19 15.13
C GLY A 39 6.62 -20.79 16.45
N VAL A 40 5.97 -19.92 17.23
CA VAL A 40 6.44 -19.45 18.54
C VAL A 40 5.31 -19.42 19.57
N ASN A 41 5.65 -19.24 20.85
CA ASN A 41 4.64 -19.07 21.89
C ASN A 41 3.81 -17.79 21.66
N ALA A 42 2.48 -17.92 21.63
CA ALA A 42 1.56 -16.80 21.42
C ALA A 42 1.70 -15.68 22.46
N THR A 43 2.20 -15.96 23.67
CA THR A 43 2.49 -14.92 24.68
C THR A 43 3.57 -13.94 24.23
N LEU A 44 4.40 -14.30 23.24
CA LEU A 44 5.40 -13.39 22.68
C LEU A 44 4.77 -12.24 21.91
N VAL A 45 3.55 -12.39 21.38
CA VAL A 45 2.80 -11.28 20.78
C VAL A 45 2.53 -10.20 21.82
N THR A 46 1.95 -10.56 22.96
CA THR A 46 1.65 -9.59 24.03
C THR A 46 2.91 -9.10 24.73
N TYR A 47 3.97 -9.91 24.80
CA TYR A 47 5.26 -9.45 25.32
C TYR A 47 5.86 -8.32 24.46
N HIS A 48 5.98 -8.53 23.15
CA HIS A 48 6.63 -7.61 22.23
C HIS A 48 5.76 -6.42 21.83
N PHE A 49 4.48 -6.66 21.54
CA PHE A 49 3.58 -5.66 20.97
C PHE A 49 2.53 -5.16 21.96
N LYS A 50 2.38 -5.78 23.14
CA LYS A 50 1.34 -5.51 24.15
C LYS A 50 -0.06 -5.98 23.76
N SER A 51 -0.47 -5.79 22.50
CA SER A 51 -1.76 -6.22 21.98
C SER A 51 -1.64 -6.67 20.52
N ILE A 52 -2.70 -7.32 20.01
CA ILE A 52 -2.80 -7.64 18.59
C ILE A 52 -3.00 -6.37 17.75
N SER A 53 -3.71 -5.38 18.27
CA SER A 53 -3.92 -4.09 17.61
C SER A 53 -2.61 -3.35 17.42
N ASN A 54 -1.74 -3.33 18.43
CA ASN A 54 -0.42 -2.69 18.33
C ASN A 54 0.50 -3.41 17.35
N LEU A 55 0.39 -4.75 17.24
CA LEU A 55 1.10 -5.51 16.20
C LEU A 55 0.62 -5.06 14.82
N LEU A 56 -0.69 -4.91 14.63
CA LEU A 56 -1.29 -4.44 13.39
C LEU A 56 -0.87 -3.00 13.06
N GLU A 57 -0.87 -2.09 14.04
CA GLU A 57 -0.39 -0.72 13.87
C GLU A 57 1.06 -0.69 13.40
N GLU A 58 1.94 -1.49 14.01
CA GLU A 58 3.34 -1.57 13.56
C GLU A 58 3.44 -2.16 12.15
N LEU A 59 2.65 -3.21 11.84
CA LEU A 59 2.63 -3.81 10.51
C LEU A 59 2.12 -2.84 9.43
N CYS A 60 1.09 -2.04 9.74
CA CYS A 60 0.62 -0.95 8.87
C CYS A 60 1.74 0.01 8.57
N GLN A 61 2.44 0.48 9.62
CA GLN A 61 3.47 1.49 9.48
C GLN A 61 4.62 0.99 8.60
N ILE A 62 5.05 -0.25 8.79
CA ILE A 62 6.13 -0.86 8.01
C ILE A 62 5.76 -1.00 6.52
N ASN A 63 4.49 -1.26 6.20
CA ASN A 63 4.01 -1.30 4.81
C ASN A 63 3.75 0.09 4.20
N LEU A 64 3.29 1.05 5.01
CA LEU A 64 2.92 2.39 4.56
C LEU A 64 4.13 3.32 4.41
N ASP A 65 5.14 3.21 5.28
CA ASP A 65 6.32 4.08 5.29
C ASP A 65 7.07 4.12 3.93
N PRO A 66 7.36 2.98 3.27
CA PRO A 66 8.03 2.99 1.96
C PRO A 66 7.21 3.70 0.87
N ILE A 67 5.88 3.52 0.89
CA ILE A 67 4.96 4.16 -0.04
C ILE A 67 4.99 5.68 0.16
N LEU A 68 4.83 6.13 1.41
CA LEU A 68 4.85 7.56 1.76
C LEU A 68 6.21 8.19 1.47
N ALA A 69 7.31 7.47 1.70
CA ALA A 69 8.65 7.95 1.38
C ALA A 69 8.82 8.20 -0.12
N ARG A 70 8.34 7.29 -0.98
CA ARG A 70 8.37 7.49 -2.44
C ARG A 70 7.45 8.64 -2.85
N TRP A 71 6.22 8.66 -2.37
CA TRP A 71 5.24 9.72 -2.63
C TRP A 71 5.64 11.11 -2.15
N SER A 72 6.47 11.21 -1.11
CA SER A 72 6.99 12.50 -0.61
C SER A 72 7.79 13.29 -1.66
N GLN A 73 8.27 12.60 -2.70
CA GLN A 73 9.00 13.17 -3.82
C GLN A 73 8.09 13.87 -4.83
N ILE A 74 6.75 13.72 -4.76
CA ILE A 74 5.82 14.44 -5.64
C ILE A 74 5.52 15.82 -5.02
N GLY A 75 5.82 16.89 -5.75
CA GLY A 75 5.49 18.26 -5.31
C GLY A 75 6.25 18.72 -4.06
N GLY A 76 7.42 18.13 -3.79
CA GLY A 76 8.31 18.52 -2.69
C GLY A 76 9.05 19.84 -2.95
N ALA A 77 9.27 20.63 -1.90
CA ALA A 77 10.08 21.84 -1.98
C ALA A 77 11.54 21.49 -2.34
N GLY A 78 11.97 21.86 -3.54
CA GLY A 78 13.31 21.56 -4.06
C GLY A 78 13.32 20.75 -5.35
N ASN A 79 12.17 20.18 -5.75
CA ASN A 79 12.04 19.55 -7.06
C ASN A 79 11.83 20.61 -8.13
N ALA A 80 12.92 21.00 -8.79
CA ALA A 80 12.87 21.74 -10.03
C ALA A 80 11.99 20.98 -11.03
N SER A 81 10.96 21.65 -11.57
CA SER A 81 10.05 21.21 -12.65
C SER A 81 10.05 19.69 -12.92
N GLN A 82 9.49 18.89 -12.00
CA GLN A 82 9.19 17.49 -12.31
C GLN A 82 8.28 17.44 -13.52
N ASP A 83 8.62 16.59 -14.49
CA ASP A 83 7.73 16.39 -15.61
C ASP A 83 6.57 15.46 -15.23
N PHE A 84 5.61 15.36 -16.14
CA PHE A 84 4.41 14.56 -15.93
C PHE A 84 4.72 13.07 -15.77
N ASP A 85 5.70 12.56 -16.53
CA ASP A 85 6.01 11.13 -16.57
C ASP A 85 6.72 10.71 -15.27
N ASP A 86 7.61 11.55 -14.73
CA ASP A 86 8.22 11.39 -13.41
C ASP A 86 7.16 11.25 -12.30
N ILE A 87 6.13 12.11 -12.33
CA ILE A 87 5.05 12.07 -11.33
C ILE A 87 4.29 10.75 -11.40
N LEU A 88 3.98 10.27 -12.61
CA LEU A 88 3.28 9.00 -12.78
C LEU A 88 4.13 7.82 -12.32
N GLU A 89 5.43 7.80 -12.65
CA GLU A 89 6.35 6.74 -12.24
C GLU A 89 6.46 6.68 -10.71
N ILE A 90 6.74 7.81 -10.06
CA ILE A 90 6.83 7.87 -8.59
C ILE A 90 5.51 7.41 -7.92
N TRP A 91 4.37 7.84 -8.46
CA TRP A 91 3.07 7.49 -7.90
C TRP A 91 2.75 6.00 -8.04
N LEU A 92 2.89 5.45 -9.24
CA LEU A 92 2.43 4.10 -9.58
C LEU A 92 3.41 3.03 -9.11
N GLU A 93 4.72 3.27 -9.17
CA GLU A 93 5.71 2.35 -8.60
C GLU A 93 5.46 2.09 -7.12
N ALA A 94 5.15 3.15 -6.36
CA ALA A 94 4.89 3.03 -4.94
C ALA A 94 3.67 2.14 -4.64
N LEU A 95 2.65 2.13 -5.51
CA LEU A 95 1.49 1.25 -5.38
C LEU A 95 1.81 -0.22 -5.64
N LEU A 96 2.93 -0.51 -6.33
CA LEU A 96 3.39 -1.85 -6.67
C LEU A 96 4.46 -2.39 -5.71
N LEU A 97 4.83 -1.63 -4.67
CA LEU A 97 5.84 -2.08 -3.72
C LEU A 97 5.45 -3.41 -3.06
N PRO A 98 6.42 -4.33 -2.88
CA PRO A 98 6.17 -5.60 -2.22
C PRO A 98 5.77 -5.38 -0.76
N SER A 99 5.13 -6.38 -0.17
CA SER A 99 4.89 -6.38 1.27
C SER A 99 6.21 -6.30 2.03
N ALA A 100 6.20 -5.58 3.14
CA ALA A 100 7.44 -5.18 3.78
C ALA A 100 8.15 -6.31 4.55
N ILE A 101 7.46 -7.43 4.86
CA ILE A 101 8.03 -8.53 5.64
C ILE A 101 8.15 -9.83 4.83
N THR A 102 7.08 -10.29 4.20
CA THR A 102 7.05 -11.59 3.51
C THR A 102 7.59 -11.54 2.09
N ALA A 103 7.72 -10.36 1.48
CA ALA A 103 8.06 -10.12 0.07
C ALA A 103 7.13 -10.80 -0.96
N GLU A 104 6.36 -11.81 -0.55
CA GLU A 104 5.24 -12.44 -1.24
C GLU A 104 4.00 -11.54 -1.04
N GLY A 105 3.56 -10.87 -2.11
CA GLY A 105 2.42 -9.93 -2.11
C GLY A 105 2.80 -8.44 -2.13
N ARG A 106 1.79 -7.56 -2.10
CA ARG A 106 1.96 -6.10 -2.20
C ARG A 106 1.53 -5.40 -0.91
N ALA A 107 2.31 -4.40 -0.50
CA ALA A 107 2.01 -3.57 0.68
C ALA A 107 0.60 -2.95 0.60
N LEU A 108 0.20 -2.51 -0.61
CA LEU A 108 -1.11 -1.92 -0.84
C LEU A 108 -2.28 -2.87 -0.50
N VAL A 109 -2.13 -4.18 -0.71
CA VAL A 109 -3.18 -5.17 -0.40
C VAL A 109 -3.36 -5.30 1.11
N VAL A 110 -2.26 -5.30 1.86
CA VAL A 110 -2.27 -5.31 3.34
C VAL A 110 -2.98 -4.07 3.88
N LEU A 111 -2.68 -2.91 3.32
CA LEU A 111 -3.28 -1.64 3.72
C LEU A 111 -4.77 -1.55 3.35
N ASP A 112 -5.17 -2.02 2.15
CA ASP A 112 -6.57 -2.05 1.72
C ASP A 112 -7.43 -2.92 2.65
N GLU A 113 -6.93 -4.09 3.06
CA GLU A 113 -7.61 -4.97 4.02
C GLU A 113 -7.88 -4.25 5.35
N ILE A 114 -6.91 -3.47 5.83
CA ILE A 114 -7.03 -2.68 7.06
C ILE A 114 -7.99 -1.50 6.89
N ILE A 115 -8.00 -0.85 5.72
CA ILE A 115 -8.97 0.22 5.42
C ILE A 115 -10.40 -0.34 5.38
N ALA A 116 -10.58 -1.53 4.79
CA ALA A 116 -11.88 -2.17 4.59
C ALA A 116 -12.46 -2.73 5.89
N HIS A 117 -11.62 -3.30 6.76
CA HIS A 117 -12.08 -4.06 7.92
C HIS A 117 -11.54 -3.57 9.27
N GLY A 118 -10.58 -2.64 9.29
CA GLY A 118 -10.04 -2.05 10.51
C GLY A 118 -11.01 -1.07 11.19
N GLU A 119 -10.79 -0.84 12.48
CA GLU A 119 -11.62 0.03 13.31
C GLU A 119 -10.82 1.17 13.94
N GLY A 120 -11.51 2.28 14.23
CA GLY A 120 -10.96 3.40 15.01
C GLY A 120 -9.63 3.96 14.46
N SER A 121 -8.66 4.13 15.36
CA SER A 121 -7.35 4.72 15.08
C SER A 121 -6.54 3.94 14.05
N LEU A 122 -6.68 2.61 14.00
CA LEU A 122 -5.95 1.77 13.05
C LEU A 122 -6.39 2.04 11.60
N ARG A 123 -7.69 2.23 11.38
CA ARG A 123 -8.21 2.58 10.05
C ARG A 123 -7.79 4.00 9.66
N GLN A 124 -7.86 4.93 10.61
CA GLN A 124 -7.52 6.34 10.38
C GLN A 124 -6.03 6.55 10.09
N SER A 125 -5.14 5.79 10.73
CA SER A 125 -3.69 5.91 10.52
C SER A 125 -3.26 5.59 9.08
N VAL A 126 -4.09 4.87 8.31
CA VAL A 126 -3.86 4.61 6.88
C VAL A 126 -4.64 5.59 6.00
N LEU A 127 -5.91 5.86 6.32
CA LEU A 127 -6.76 6.73 5.51
C LEU A 127 -6.22 8.16 5.42
N GLU A 128 -5.82 8.76 6.55
CA GLU A 128 -5.39 10.16 6.58
C GLU A 128 -4.17 10.42 5.67
N PRO A 129 -3.07 9.64 5.72
CA PRO A 129 -1.96 9.81 4.79
C PRO A 129 -2.34 9.61 3.32
N MET A 130 -3.23 8.67 3.02
CA MET A 130 -3.68 8.42 1.64
C MET A 130 -4.51 9.58 1.09
N GLU A 131 -5.38 10.18 1.90
CA GLU A 131 -6.17 11.36 1.52
C GLU A 131 -5.28 12.58 1.28
N GLN A 132 -4.32 12.83 2.18
CA GLN A 132 -3.34 13.91 2.03
C GLN A 132 -2.52 13.74 0.75
N PHE A 133 -2.06 12.52 0.46
CA PHE A 133 -1.34 12.23 -0.77
C PHE A 133 -2.22 12.43 -2.02
N SER A 134 -3.47 11.97 -2.00
CA SER A 134 -4.40 12.12 -3.12
C SER A 134 -4.63 13.59 -3.50
N GLU A 135 -4.76 14.49 -2.52
CA GLU A 135 -4.82 15.94 -2.78
C GLU A 135 -3.51 16.45 -3.40
N ARG A 136 -2.37 16.10 -2.81
CA ARG A 136 -1.06 16.53 -3.31
C ARG A 136 -0.80 16.08 -4.74
N LEU A 137 -1.09 14.81 -5.04
CA LEU A 137 -0.94 14.24 -6.38
C LEU A 137 -1.81 14.99 -7.40
N ARG A 138 -3.08 15.27 -7.08
CA ARG A 138 -3.94 16.05 -7.98
C ARG A 138 -3.42 17.47 -8.18
N SER A 139 -2.92 18.11 -7.14
CA SER A 139 -2.31 19.44 -7.25
C SER A 139 -1.08 19.42 -8.17
N ALA A 140 -0.26 18.37 -8.11
CA ALA A 140 0.90 18.18 -8.98
C ALA A 140 0.53 17.85 -10.44
N LEU A 141 -0.56 17.10 -10.67
CA LEU A 141 -1.01 16.73 -12.02
C LEU A 141 -1.83 17.82 -12.72
N ALA A 142 -2.49 18.70 -11.98
CA ALA A 142 -3.40 19.71 -12.53
C ALA A 142 -2.77 20.60 -13.64
N PRO A 143 -1.51 21.09 -13.52
CA PRO A 143 -0.87 21.87 -14.58
C PRO A 143 -0.70 21.12 -15.91
N PHE A 144 -0.60 19.79 -15.87
CA PHE A 144 -0.46 18.94 -17.06
C PHE A 144 -1.79 18.51 -17.68
N CYS A 145 -2.89 18.70 -16.94
CA CYS A 145 -4.23 18.31 -17.36
C CYS A 145 -5.20 19.51 -17.39
N PRO A 146 -4.86 20.65 -18.02
CA PRO A 146 -5.69 21.86 -17.98
C PRO A 146 -7.05 21.71 -18.68
N HIS A 147 -7.20 20.65 -19.47
CA HIS A 147 -8.42 20.30 -20.18
C HIS A 147 -9.43 19.55 -19.29
N LEU A 148 -9.03 19.07 -18.11
CA LEU A 148 -9.88 18.32 -17.19
C LEU A 148 -10.48 19.21 -16.11
N HIS A 149 -11.78 19.03 -15.84
CA HIS A 149 -12.40 19.59 -14.64
C HIS A 149 -11.84 18.90 -13.38
N GLN A 150 -11.83 19.59 -12.23
CA GLN A 150 -11.27 19.07 -10.98
C GLN A 150 -11.91 17.73 -10.56
N ASP A 151 -13.23 17.60 -10.72
CA ASP A 151 -13.95 16.35 -10.41
C ASP A 151 -13.56 15.20 -11.34
N GLU A 152 -13.26 15.49 -12.61
CA GLU A 152 -12.85 14.49 -13.58
C GLU A 152 -11.40 14.03 -13.31
N LEU A 153 -10.49 14.96 -13.01
CA LEU A 153 -9.14 14.61 -12.56
C LEU A 153 -9.19 13.75 -11.31
N ARG A 154 -10.04 14.09 -10.33
CA ARG A 154 -10.25 13.28 -9.12
C ARG A 154 -10.76 11.88 -9.45
N ALA A 155 -11.70 11.76 -10.39
CA ALA A 155 -12.22 10.47 -10.82
C ALA A 155 -11.14 9.63 -11.51
N ARG A 156 -10.42 10.19 -12.50
CA ARG A 156 -9.34 9.51 -13.23
C ARG A 156 -8.24 9.02 -12.27
N VAL A 157 -7.79 9.87 -11.34
CA VAL A 157 -6.81 9.48 -10.31
C VAL A 157 -7.31 8.31 -9.46
N ARG A 158 -8.56 8.36 -8.98
CA ARG A 158 -9.17 7.26 -8.21
C ARG A 158 -9.23 5.97 -9.01
N PHE A 159 -9.62 6.03 -10.29
CA PHE A 159 -9.78 4.84 -11.13
C PHE A 159 -8.43 4.19 -11.45
N ILE A 160 -7.40 4.99 -11.72
CA ILE A 160 -6.03 4.50 -11.92
C ILE A 160 -5.50 3.82 -10.65
N SER A 161 -5.66 4.43 -9.46
CA SER A 161 -5.29 3.78 -8.20
C SER A 161 -6.03 2.46 -7.98
N GLY A 162 -7.32 2.41 -8.34
CA GLY A 162 -8.12 1.19 -8.25
C GLY A 162 -7.65 0.09 -9.21
N ALA A 163 -7.19 0.46 -10.41
CA ALA A 163 -6.61 -0.47 -11.37
C ALA A 163 -5.31 -1.08 -10.83
N ALA A 164 -4.44 -0.28 -10.20
CA ALA A 164 -3.24 -0.78 -9.56
C ALA A 164 -3.56 -1.80 -8.45
N LEU A 165 -4.58 -1.55 -7.61
CA LEU A 165 -5.00 -2.51 -6.59
C LEU A 165 -5.55 -3.83 -7.18
N GLY A 166 -6.27 -3.75 -8.30
CA GLY A 166 -6.86 -4.89 -8.98
C GLY A 166 -8.13 -5.45 -8.30
N PRO A 167 -8.92 -6.27 -9.01
CA PRO A 167 -10.12 -6.88 -8.47
C PRO A 167 -9.79 -8.03 -7.50
N PRO A 168 -10.67 -8.34 -6.53
CA PRO A 168 -10.55 -9.55 -5.72
C PRO A 168 -10.78 -10.83 -6.55
N PRO A 169 -10.17 -11.98 -6.20
CA PRO A 169 -9.21 -12.18 -5.11
C PRO A 169 -7.83 -11.56 -5.42
N ARG A 170 -7.22 -10.91 -4.41
CA ARG A 170 -5.96 -10.17 -4.54
C ARG A 170 -4.83 -11.00 -3.93
N GLY A 171 -3.96 -11.56 -4.77
CA GLY A 171 -2.82 -12.39 -4.37
C GLY A 171 -2.08 -12.93 -5.59
N ASP A 172 -0.89 -13.49 -5.37
CA ASP A 172 -0.08 -14.09 -6.44
C ASP A 172 -0.87 -15.25 -7.09
N GLY A 173 -1.19 -15.10 -8.38
CA GLY A 173 -1.98 -16.09 -9.13
C GLY A 173 -3.46 -15.77 -9.29
N SER A 174 -3.87 -14.48 -9.24
CA SER A 174 -5.19 -14.09 -9.75
C SER A 174 -5.40 -14.66 -11.16
N PRO A 175 -6.48 -15.40 -11.43
CA PRO A 175 -6.74 -16.07 -12.70
C PRO A 175 -6.95 -15.10 -13.89
N LEU A 176 -6.86 -13.79 -13.64
CA LEU A 176 -6.86 -12.75 -14.67
C LEU A 176 -5.52 -12.66 -15.43
N ALA A 177 -4.50 -13.42 -15.03
CA ALA A 177 -3.34 -13.73 -15.88
C ALA A 177 -3.78 -14.59 -17.08
N GLY A 178 -4.50 -13.98 -18.02
CA GLY A 178 -4.70 -14.52 -19.36
C GLY A 178 -3.39 -14.55 -20.14
N VAL A 179 -3.47 -14.92 -21.42
CA VAL A 179 -2.30 -14.87 -22.32
C VAL A 179 -1.94 -13.41 -22.60
N GLY A 180 -0.83 -12.91 -22.03
CA GLY A 180 -0.36 -11.53 -22.22
C GLY A 180 0.56 -11.05 -21.08
N ASN A 181 0.99 -9.79 -21.14
CA ASN A 181 1.69 -9.14 -20.02
C ASN A 181 0.76 -8.97 -18.81
N PRO A 182 1.27 -9.05 -17.57
CA PRO A 182 0.47 -8.79 -16.37
C PRO A 182 -0.14 -7.39 -16.40
N LEU A 183 -1.46 -7.26 -16.27
CA LEU A 183 -2.12 -5.95 -16.35
C LEU A 183 -1.84 -5.04 -15.14
N ASP A 184 -1.27 -5.61 -14.09
CA ASP A 184 -0.76 -4.95 -12.89
C ASP A 184 0.76 -4.64 -12.98
N ASP A 185 1.39 -4.85 -14.14
CA ASP A 185 2.74 -4.38 -14.41
C ASP A 185 2.79 -2.83 -14.51
N LEU A 186 3.96 -2.28 -14.18
CA LEU A 186 4.16 -0.84 -14.14
C LEU A 186 3.98 -0.18 -15.51
N ASP A 187 4.46 -0.81 -16.59
CA ASP A 187 4.40 -0.26 -17.93
C ASP A 187 2.96 -0.12 -18.43
N CYS A 188 2.13 -1.14 -18.15
CA CYS A 188 0.71 -1.18 -18.45
C CYS A 188 -0.03 -0.06 -17.69
N LEU A 189 0.24 0.07 -16.38
CA LEU A 189 -0.36 1.13 -15.56
C LEU A 189 0.08 2.53 -16.03
N LEU A 190 1.36 2.73 -16.35
CA LEU A 190 1.87 4.01 -16.87
C LEU A 190 1.23 4.37 -18.21
N ASN A 191 1.14 3.42 -19.14
CA ASN A 191 0.51 3.64 -20.44
C ASN A 191 -0.97 3.99 -20.30
N PHE A 192 -1.69 3.26 -19.45
CA PHE A 192 -3.09 3.56 -19.15
C PHE A 192 -3.23 4.94 -18.51
N ALA A 193 -2.42 5.28 -17.50
CA ALA A 193 -2.48 6.56 -16.81
C ALA A 193 -2.17 7.74 -17.74
N ARG A 194 -1.17 7.61 -18.63
CA ARG A 194 -0.86 8.63 -19.65
C ARG A 194 -2.07 8.90 -20.55
N ALA A 195 -2.64 7.85 -21.12
CA ALA A 195 -3.81 7.97 -21.99
C ALA A 195 -5.02 8.54 -21.22
N ALA A 196 -5.24 8.06 -20.01
CA ALA A 196 -6.36 8.46 -19.17
C ALA A 196 -6.22 9.85 -18.55
N LEU A 197 -5.07 10.53 -18.61
CA LEU A 197 -4.88 11.87 -18.03
C LEU A 197 -4.57 12.93 -19.09
N ARG A 198 -4.00 12.55 -20.24
CA ARG A 198 -3.74 13.47 -21.36
C ARG A 198 -4.77 13.38 -22.50
N GLY A 199 -5.52 12.29 -22.58
CA GLY A 199 -6.55 12.05 -23.59
C GLY A 199 -7.93 12.61 -23.24
#